data_AF-A0A2L0HY04-F1
#
_entry.id   AF-A0A2L0HY04-F1
#
_cell.length_a   1.000
_cell.length_b   1.000
_cell.length_c   1.000
_cell.angle_alpha   90.00
_cell.angle_beta   90.00
_cell.angle_gamma   90.00
#
_symmetry.space_group_name_H-M   'P 1'
#
loop_
_entity.id
_entity.type
_entity.pdbx_description
1 polymer ?
#
loop_
_entity_poly.entity_id
_entity_poly.type
_entity_poly.pdbx_seq_one_letter_code
_entity_poly.pdbx_strand_id
1 'polypeptide(L)'
;MNLEQTIELYAAVLRQLLPTGGYDTSPNTEVLSKDIYAHAKLFAQANLDAKRLLNVLEGIPPELINEYEAEYGLPLKCTVNASRTLEERLDILNWVRTSRNVLNKAYLEQLFAIFNIQVLDVVKFKPMQCTAPCNSPVNTEQLRYKVKLKLQTPLLADIDCIINNYLPAFIRYDVVEV
;
A
#
# COMPACT_ATOMS: atom_id res chain seq x y z
N MET A 1 3.99 -12.53 -19.10
CA MET A 1 4.43 -12.74 -20.50
C MET A 1 5.58 -13.74 -20.49
N ASN A 2 5.52 -14.75 -21.35
CA ASN A 2 6.64 -15.68 -21.51
C ASN A 2 7.72 -15.07 -22.43
N LEU A 3 8.88 -15.73 -22.53
CA LEU A 3 10.00 -15.24 -23.34
C LEU A 3 9.59 -15.09 -24.81
N GLU A 4 8.94 -16.09 -25.39
CA GLU A 4 8.54 -16.08 -26.81
C GLU A 4 7.59 -14.92 -27.16
N GLN A 5 6.55 -14.68 -26.35
CA GLN A 5 5.64 -13.54 -26.54
C GLN A 5 6.38 -12.20 -26.46
N THR A 6 7.41 -12.11 -25.62
CA THR A 6 8.23 -10.90 -25.47
C THR A 6 9.11 -10.68 -26.69
N ILE A 7 9.67 -11.76 -27.26
CA ILE A 7 10.45 -11.72 -28.49
C ILE A 7 9.57 -11.24 -29.65
N GLU A 8 8.36 -11.79 -29.80
CA GLU A 8 7.45 -11.40 -30.87
C GLU A 8 7.06 -9.93 -30.80
N LEU A 9 6.73 -9.46 -29.59
CA LEU A 9 6.43 -8.04 -29.34
C LEU A 9 7.61 -7.15 -29.73
N TYR A 10 8.82 -7.49 -29.27
CA TYR A 10 10.01 -6.69 -29.53
C TYR A 10 10.41 -6.72 -31.01
N ALA A 11 10.26 -7.86 -31.68
CA ALA A 11 10.47 -7.95 -33.11
C ALA A 11 9.48 -7.08 -33.90
N ALA A 12 8.22 -7.00 -33.47
CA ALA A 12 7.22 -6.11 -34.06
C ALA A 12 7.58 -4.63 -33.89
N VAL A 13 8.02 -4.24 -32.69
CA VAL A 13 8.45 -2.85 -32.41
C VAL A 13 9.72 -2.49 -33.19
N LEU A 14 10.72 -3.36 -33.22
CA LEU A 14 11.96 -3.12 -33.96
C LEU A 14 11.71 -2.91 -35.47
N ARG A 15 10.76 -3.64 -36.06
CA ARG A 15 10.33 -3.41 -37.45
C ARG A 15 9.71 -2.03 -37.67
N GLN A 16 8.92 -1.55 -36.72
CA GLN A 16 8.32 -0.21 -36.79
C GLN A 16 9.35 0.91 -36.67
N LEU A 17 10.50 0.64 -36.04
CA LEU A 17 11.59 1.60 -35.85
C LEU A 17 12.59 1.64 -37.01
N LEU A 18 12.44 0.79 -38.02
CA LEU A 18 13.32 0.82 -39.20
C LEU A 18 13.14 2.12 -39.98
N PRO A 19 14.23 2.68 -40.55
CA PRO A 19 14.16 3.86 -41.40
C PRO A 19 13.24 3.64 -42.61
N THR A 20 12.41 4.64 -42.91
CA THR A 20 11.52 4.61 -44.08
C THR A 20 12.33 4.60 -45.38
N GLY A 21 12.04 3.65 -46.27
CA GLY A 21 12.63 3.55 -47.61
C GLY A 21 14.05 2.98 -47.71
N GLY A 22 14.73 2.71 -46.58
CA GLY A 22 16.07 2.11 -46.57
C GLY A 22 16.09 0.57 -46.46
N TYR A 23 15.03 -0.01 -45.91
CA TYR A 23 14.94 -1.44 -45.62
C TYR A 23 13.56 -1.99 -45.99
N ASP A 24 13.53 -3.25 -46.44
CA ASP A 24 12.29 -3.98 -46.65
C ASP A 24 11.71 -4.38 -45.29
N THR A 25 10.57 -3.80 -44.92
CA THR A 25 9.90 -4.08 -43.64
C THR A 25 9.14 -5.41 -43.65
N SER A 26 9.15 -6.15 -44.76
CA SER A 26 8.50 -7.45 -44.89
C SER A 26 9.10 -8.46 -43.90
N PRO A 27 8.26 -9.26 -43.21
CA PRO A 27 8.73 -10.34 -42.35
C PRO A 27 9.42 -11.47 -43.14
N ASN A 28 9.30 -11.48 -44.47
CA ASN A 28 9.78 -12.56 -45.34
C ASN A 28 11.20 -12.32 -45.88
N THR A 29 11.80 -11.17 -45.61
CA THR A 29 13.16 -10.84 -46.04
C THR A 29 14.15 -11.58 -45.15
N GLU A 30 14.62 -12.74 -45.61
CA GLU A 30 15.24 -13.78 -44.78
C GLU A 30 16.42 -13.29 -43.91
N VAL A 31 17.26 -12.40 -44.43
CA VAL A 31 18.44 -11.91 -43.69
C VAL A 31 18.03 -10.89 -42.62
N LEU A 32 17.22 -9.89 -42.99
CA LEU A 32 16.81 -8.82 -42.08
C LEU A 32 15.85 -9.33 -41.00
N SER A 33 14.94 -10.25 -41.35
CA SER A 33 13.99 -10.81 -40.38
C SER A 33 14.69 -11.67 -39.32
N LYS A 34 15.72 -12.44 -39.71
CA LYS A 34 16.57 -13.18 -38.77
C LYS A 34 17.34 -12.25 -37.85
N ASP A 35 17.89 -11.15 -38.38
CA ASP A 35 18.66 -10.19 -37.59
C ASP A 35 17.78 -9.46 -36.56
N ILE A 36 16.60 -8.98 -36.98
CA ILE A 36 15.63 -8.35 -36.08
C ILE A 36 15.18 -9.32 -34.98
N TYR A 37 14.93 -10.59 -35.34
CA TYR A 37 14.52 -11.60 -34.39
C TYR A 37 15.65 -11.92 -33.38
N ALA A 38 16.90 -11.97 -33.83
CA ALA A 38 18.05 -12.16 -32.95
C ALA A 38 18.22 -11.00 -31.95
N HIS A 39 18.07 -9.75 -32.40
CA HIS A 39 18.09 -8.57 -31.52
C HIS A 39 16.91 -8.57 -30.54
N ALA A 40 15.71 -8.89 -31.01
CA ALA A 40 14.53 -9.02 -30.15
C ALA A 40 14.74 -10.07 -29.05
N LYS A 41 15.39 -11.19 -29.39
CA LYS A 41 15.75 -12.24 -28.42
C LYS A 41 16.70 -11.73 -27.34
N LEU A 42 17.75 -11.01 -27.72
CA LEU A 42 18.69 -10.42 -26.76
C LEU A 42 18.00 -9.42 -25.83
N PHE A 43 17.17 -8.52 -26.37
CA PHE A 43 16.43 -7.56 -25.55
C PHE A 43 15.40 -8.22 -24.63
N ALA A 44 14.66 -9.23 -25.13
CA ALA A 44 13.69 -9.96 -24.32
C ALA A 44 14.37 -10.69 -23.15
N GLN A 45 15.53 -11.30 -23.41
CA GLN A 45 16.33 -11.96 -22.38
C GLN A 45 16.85 -10.94 -21.35
N ALA A 46 17.46 -9.84 -21.81
CA ALA A 46 17.96 -8.79 -20.94
C ALA A 46 16.86 -8.17 -20.07
N ASN A 47 15.65 -7.98 -20.61
CA ASN A 47 14.51 -7.46 -19.83
C ASN A 47 14.04 -8.48 -18.78
N LEU A 48 13.97 -9.77 -19.09
CA LEU A 48 13.61 -10.80 -18.11
C LEU A 48 14.65 -10.90 -17.00
N ASP A 49 15.94 -10.86 -17.36
CA ASP A 49 17.02 -10.91 -16.38
C ASP A 49 17.08 -9.63 -15.53
N ALA A 50 16.87 -8.46 -16.14
CA ALA A 50 16.72 -7.21 -15.41
C ALA A 50 15.53 -7.27 -14.44
N LYS A 51 14.36 -7.77 -14.86
CA LYS A 51 13.21 -7.96 -13.96
C LYS A 51 13.52 -8.92 -12.82
N ARG A 52 14.30 -9.98 -13.05
CA ARG A 52 14.73 -10.89 -11.97
C ARG A 52 15.66 -10.20 -10.98
N LEU A 53 16.64 -9.45 -11.48
CA LEU A 53 17.58 -8.70 -10.65
C LEU A 53 16.90 -7.56 -9.88
N LEU A 54 15.98 -6.85 -10.54
CA LEU A 54 15.28 -5.70 -9.98
C LEU A 54 14.04 -6.09 -9.16
N ASN A 55 13.48 -7.29 -9.32
CA ASN A 55 12.45 -7.80 -8.40
C ASN A 55 12.97 -7.83 -6.95
N VAL A 56 14.27 -8.00 -6.75
CA VAL A 56 14.91 -7.89 -5.42
C VAL A 56 14.77 -6.46 -4.86
N LEU A 57 14.63 -5.44 -5.71
CA LEU A 57 14.48 -4.04 -5.35
C LEU A 57 13.00 -3.58 -5.24
N GLU A 58 12.03 -4.39 -5.68
CA GLU A 58 10.61 -4.03 -5.56
C GLU A 58 10.06 -4.24 -4.13
N GLY A 59 10.71 -5.11 -3.34
CA GLY A 59 10.37 -5.40 -1.95
C GLY A 59 11.30 -4.72 -0.93
N ILE A 60 10.94 -4.79 0.35
CA ILE A 60 11.85 -4.43 1.45
C ILE A 60 12.79 -5.62 1.66
N PRO A 61 14.11 -5.47 1.44
CA PRO A 61 15.04 -6.55 1.71
C PRO A 61 15.05 -6.85 3.22
N PRO A 62 14.92 -8.13 3.63
CA PRO A 62 14.82 -8.49 5.04
C PRO A 62 16.07 -8.09 5.83
N GLU A 63 17.21 -7.93 5.17
CA GLU A 63 18.47 -7.48 5.77
C GLU A 63 18.41 -6.01 6.22
N LEU A 64 17.60 -5.17 5.56
CA LEU A 64 17.48 -3.74 5.86
C LEU A 64 16.20 -3.39 6.63
N ILE A 65 15.51 -4.38 7.18
CA ILE A 65 14.20 -4.16 7.81
C ILE A 65 14.26 -3.13 8.95
N ASN A 66 15.37 -3.09 9.70
CA ASN A 66 15.54 -2.18 10.83
C ASN A 66 15.67 -0.72 10.36
N GLU A 67 16.39 -0.48 9.28
CA GLU A 67 16.57 0.83 8.67
C GLU A 67 15.26 1.37 8.13
N TYR A 68 14.49 0.52 7.43
CA TYR A 68 13.16 0.88 6.97
C TYR A 68 12.21 1.14 8.15
N GLU A 69 12.23 0.30 9.18
CA GLU A 69 11.38 0.51 10.37
C GLU A 69 11.68 1.86 11.04
N ALA A 70 12.97 2.21 11.17
CA ALA A 70 13.37 3.49 11.73
C ALA A 70 12.89 4.68 10.87
N GLU A 71 12.98 4.58 9.54
CA GLU A 71 12.49 5.61 8.61
C GLU A 71 10.97 5.84 8.73
N TYR A 72 10.21 4.76 8.85
CA TYR A 72 8.74 4.80 8.97
C TYR A 72 8.25 4.95 10.43
N GLY A 73 9.15 5.15 11.40
CA GLY A 73 8.79 5.41 12.80
C GLY A 73 8.23 4.19 13.56
N LEU A 74 8.63 2.99 13.16
CA LEU A 74 8.34 1.72 13.83
C LEU A 74 9.40 1.40 14.90
N PRO A 75 9.09 0.59 15.93
CA PRO A 75 7.80 -0.05 16.21
C PRO A 75 6.74 0.97 16.65
N LEU A 76 5.47 0.61 16.44
CA LEU A 76 4.34 1.42 16.86
C LEU A 76 4.40 1.66 18.38
N LYS A 77 4.42 2.93 18.79
CA LYS A 77 4.08 3.37 20.15
C LYS A 77 2.77 2.70 20.54
N CYS A 78 2.59 2.22 21.78
CA CYS A 78 1.42 1.46 22.27
C CYS A 78 1.48 -0.08 22.15
N THR A 79 2.47 -0.68 21.49
CA THR A 79 2.66 -2.14 21.62
C THR A 79 3.38 -2.48 22.93
N VAL A 80 2.79 -3.34 23.76
CA VAL A 80 3.52 -4.03 24.84
C VAL A 80 4.48 -5.03 24.20
N ASN A 81 5.77 -4.93 24.51
CA ASN A 81 6.91 -5.78 24.12
C ASN A 81 6.54 -7.21 23.64
N ALA A 82 6.03 -7.31 22.42
CA ALA A 82 5.77 -8.57 21.75
C ALA A 82 6.85 -8.71 20.68
N SER A 83 7.68 -9.73 20.81
CA SER A 83 8.60 -10.13 19.74
C SER A 83 7.76 -10.56 18.53
N ARG A 84 7.69 -9.71 17.51
CA ARG A 84 7.02 -10.00 16.24
C ARG A 84 7.94 -10.82 15.34
N THR A 85 7.37 -11.69 14.53
CA THR A 85 8.14 -12.43 13.51
C THR A 85 8.59 -11.48 12.40
N LEU A 86 9.59 -11.88 11.61
CA LEU A 86 10.06 -11.08 10.46
C LEU A 86 8.91 -10.81 9.45
N GLU A 87 8.06 -11.80 9.23
CA GLU A 87 6.92 -11.70 8.30
C GLU A 87 5.91 -10.66 8.79
N GLU A 88 5.53 -10.69 10.07
CA GLU A 88 4.63 -9.70 10.66
C GLU A 88 5.19 -8.28 10.55
N ARG A 89 6.50 -8.12 10.78
CA ARG A 89 7.20 -6.82 10.65
C ARG A 89 7.13 -6.29 9.23
N LEU A 90 7.38 -7.14 8.22
CA LEU A 90 7.27 -6.77 6.80
C LEU A 90 5.84 -6.39 6.43
N ASP A 91 4.84 -7.11 6.94
CA ASP A 91 3.43 -6.82 6.69
C ASP A 91 3.02 -5.45 7.25
N ILE A 92 3.46 -5.12 8.46
CA ILE A 92 3.21 -3.80 9.07
C ILE A 92 3.91 -2.71 8.26
N LEU A 93 5.15 -2.94 7.82
CA LEU A 93 5.90 -1.95 7.07
C LEU A 93 5.26 -1.66 5.70
N ASN A 94 4.83 -2.71 5.01
CA ASN A 94 4.06 -2.60 3.78
C ASN A 94 2.72 -1.88 4.01
N TRP A 95 2.06 -2.17 5.12
CA TRP A 95 0.82 -1.51 5.50
C TRP A 95 1.02 -0.02 5.75
N VAL A 96 2.04 0.41 6.51
CA VAL A 96 2.35 1.83 6.75
C VAL A 96 2.67 2.55 5.43
N ARG A 97 3.44 1.94 4.54
CA ARG A 97 3.83 2.52 3.24
C ARG A 97 2.64 2.72 2.29
N THR A 98 1.63 1.86 2.37
CA THR A 98 0.47 1.86 1.45
C THR A 98 -0.76 2.59 2.02
N SER A 99 -0.87 2.67 3.35
CA SER A 99 -2.01 3.28 4.04
C SER A 99 -1.99 4.80 3.93
N ARG A 100 -2.72 5.34 2.95
CA ARG A 100 -2.87 6.81 2.78
C ARG A 100 -4.15 7.39 3.38
N ASN A 101 -5.19 6.57 3.57
CA ASN A 101 -6.51 7.03 4.00
C ASN A 101 -6.83 6.56 5.42
N VAL A 102 -6.54 7.42 6.39
CA VAL A 102 -6.73 7.16 7.83
C VAL A 102 -8.19 7.27 8.31
N LEU A 103 -9.14 7.59 7.42
CA LEU A 103 -10.54 7.85 7.77
C LEU A 103 -11.52 6.78 7.27
N ASN A 104 -11.02 5.72 6.63
CA ASN A 104 -11.86 4.63 6.16
C ASN A 104 -12.03 3.55 7.25
N LYS A 105 -13.06 2.71 7.11
CA LYS A 105 -13.33 1.61 8.04
C LYS A 105 -12.21 0.55 8.02
N ALA A 106 -11.70 0.23 6.84
CA ALA A 106 -10.66 -0.77 6.64
C ALA A 106 -9.34 -0.43 7.38
N TYR A 107 -8.97 0.85 7.43
CA TYR A 107 -7.80 1.37 8.11
C TYR A 107 -7.96 1.20 9.61
N LEU A 108 -9.13 1.53 10.16
CA LEU A 108 -9.42 1.29 11.57
C LEU A 108 -9.36 -0.20 11.90
N GLU A 109 -10.00 -1.06 11.09
CA GLU A 109 -9.94 -2.51 11.28
C GLU A 109 -8.51 -3.04 11.24
N GLN A 110 -7.71 -2.61 10.26
CA GLN A 110 -6.30 -3.01 10.12
C GLN A 110 -5.44 -2.49 11.28
N LEU A 111 -5.57 -1.20 11.64
CA LEU A 111 -4.84 -0.59 12.74
C LEU A 111 -5.11 -1.34 14.05
N PHE A 112 -6.38 -1.55 14.41
CA PHE A 112 -6.73 -2.26 15.63
C PHE A 112 -6.34 -3.74 15.58
N ALA A 113 -6.39 -4.39 14.42
CA ALA A 113 -5.90 -5.76 14.25
C ALA A 113 -4.40 -5.90 14.54
N ILE A 114 -3.57 -4.89 14.22
CA ILE A 114 -2.15 -4.88 14.59
C ILE A 114 -1.96 -4.95 16.12
N PHE A 115 -2.93 -4.48 16.90
CA PHE A 115 -2.95 -4.54 18.36
C PHE A 115 -3.79 -5.72 18.90
N ASN A 116 -4.13 -6.69 18.05
CA ASN A 116 -5.00 -7.85 18.37
C ASN A 116 -6.40 -7.44 18.86
N ILE A 117 -6.93 -6.32 18.38
CA ILE A 117 -8.26 -5.83 18.70
C ILE A 117 -9.16 -5.93 17.47
N GLN A 118 -10.34 -6.53 17.66
CA GLN A 118 -11.35 -6.61 16.60
C GLN A 118 -12.35 -5.46 16.72
N VAL A 119 -12.51 -4.70 15.62
CA VAL A 119 -13.53 -3.66 15.49
C VAL A 119 -14.81 -4.31 14.98
N LEU A 120 -15.87 -4.29 15.79
CA LEU A 120 -17.18 -4.85 15.44
C LEU A 120 -17.98 -3.89 14.57
N ASP A 121 -17.93 -2.60 14.91
CA ASP A 121 -18.73 -1.58 14.23
C ASP A 121 -18.09 -0.20 14.35
N VAL A 122 -18.29 0.62 13.31
CA VAL A 122 -17.84 2.01 13.25
C VAL A 122 -19.05 2.87 12.92
N VAL A 123 -19.68 3.41 13.96
CA VAL A 123 -20.85 4.26 13.81
C VAL A 123 -20.40 5.70 13.61
N LYS A 124 -20.60 6.21 12.38
CA LYS A 124 -20.38 7.62 12.05
C LYS A 124 -21.64 8.41 12.41
N PHE A 125 -21.52 9.38 13.31
CA PHE A 125 -22.62 10.29 13.58
C PHE A 125 -22.74 11.28 12.43
N LYS A 126 -23.96 11.44 11.88
CA LYS A 126 -24.24 12.55 10.97
C LYS A 126 -24.17 13.85 11.78
N PRO A 127 -23.58 14.92 11.23
CA PRO A 127 -23.59 16.22 11.90
C PRO A 127 -25.02 16.57 12.29
N MET A 128 -25.23 17.00 13.53
CA MET A 128 -26.51 17.55 13.95
C MET A 128 -26.88 18.66 12.97
N GLN A 129 -28.09 18.64 12.40
CA GLN A 129 -28.66 19.87 11.86
C GLN A 129 -28.67 20.84 13.04
N CYS A 130 -27.83 21.89 12.98
CA CYS A 130 -27.66 22.79 14.12
C CYS A 130 -29.05 23.34 14.48
N THR A 131 -29.61 22.99 15.64
CA THR A 131 -30.88 23.56 16.14
C THR A 131 -30.67 24.95 16.76
N ALA A 132 -29.40 25.39 16.85
CA ALA A 132 -28.92 26.68 17.30
C ALA A 132 -27.81 27.17 16.34
N PRO A 133 -27.31 28.41 16.45
CA PRO A 133 -26.22 28.89 15.59
C PRO A 133 -25.00 27.94 15.60
N CYS A 134 -24.44 27.62 14.43
CA CYS A 134 -23.34 26.65 14.34
C CYS A 134 -22.01 27.18 14.95
N ASN A 135 -21.95 28.44 15.36
CA ASN A 135 -20.86 29.05 16.15
C ASN A 135 -21.09 28.94 17.67
N SER A 136 -22.18 28.31 18.12
CA SER A 136 -22.43 28.07 19.54
C SER A 136 -21.32 27.21 20.18
N PRO A 137 -20.91 27.46 21.44
CA PRO A 137 -19.86 26.68 22.12
C PRO A 137 -20.13 25.17 22.20
N VAL A 138 -21.39 24.73 22.09
CA VAL A 138 -21.76 23.30 22.07
C VAL A 138 -21.61 22.65 20.68
N ASN A 139 -21.34 23.45 19.64
CA ASN A 139 -21.23 23.05 18.24
C ASN A 139 -19.80 23.19 17.70
N THR A 140 -18.77 22.95 18.53
CA THR A 140 -17.36 22.96 18.07
C THR A 140 -17.13 21.87 17.03
N GLU A 141 -16.13 22.05 16.15
CA GLU A 141 -15.81 21.07 15.10
C GLU A 141 -15.53 19.66 15.65
N GLN A 142 -14.86 19.56 16.80
CA GLN A 142 -14.61 18.29 17.50
C GLN A 142 -15.90 17.58 17.96
N LEU A 143 -16.95 18.34 18.29
CA LEU A 143 -18.25 17.78 18.68
C LEU A 143 -19.16 17.48 17.49
N ARG A 144 -18.91 18.09 16.31
CA ARG A 144 -19.66 17.81 15.07
C ARG A 144 -19.29 16.48 14.43
N TYR A 145 -18.03 16.06 14.56
CA TYR A 145 -17.52 14.83 13.96
C TYR A 145 -17.19 13.81 15.06
N LYS A 146 -18.19 13.00 15.41
CA LYS A 146 -18.05 11.90 16.37
C LYS A 146 -18.09 10.56 15.66
N VAL A 147 -17.17 9.68 16.07
CA VAL A 147 -17.14 8.28 15.64
C VAL A 147 -17.26 7.41 16.89
N LYS A 148 -18.21 6.48 16.89
CA LYS A 148 -18.31 5.48 17.95
C LYS A 148 -17.73 4.16 17.46
N LEU A 149 -16.71 3.69 18.17
CA LEU A 149 -16.04 2.42 17.93
C LEU A 149 -16.63 1.37 18.87
N LYS A 150 -17.15 0.28 18.30
CA LYS A 150 -17.51 -0.91 19.10
C LYS A 150 -16.38 -1.92 18.97
N LEU A 151 -15.73 -2.22 20.08
CA LEU A 151 -14.59 -3.14 20.12
C LEU A 151 -14.99 -4.41 20.87
N GLN A 152 -14.47 -5.55 20.42
CA GLN A 152 -14.71 -6.83 21.08
C GLN A 152 -13.84 -6.97 22.33
N THR A 153 -14.46 -7.36 23.45
CA THR A 153 -13.75 -7.72 24.68
C THR A 153 -13.14 -9.13 24.61
N PRO A 154 -11.98 -9.40 25.27
CA PRO A 154 -11.19 -8.51 26.13
C PRO A 154 -10.17 -7.64 25.37
N LEU A 155 -9.99 -6.40 25.81
CA LEU A 155 -9.00 -5.47 25.24
C LEU A 155 -7.67 -5.61 25.99
N LEU A 156 -6.64 -6.09 25.28
CA LEU A 156 -5.29 -6.31 25.84
C LEU A 156 -4.33 -5.12 25.62
N ALA A 157 -4.67 -4.19 24.72
CA ALA A 157 -3.84 -3.04 24.38
C ALA A 157 -4.46 -1.72 24.87
N ASP A 158 -3.60 -0.73 25.10
CA ASP A 158 -4.00 0.61 25.55
C ASP A 158 -4.68 1.38 24.41
N ILE A 159 -6.01 1.44 24.43
CA ILE A 159 -6.84 2.09 23.42
C ILE A 159 -6.60 3.60 23.39
N ASP A 160 -6.40 4.24 24.55
CA ASP A 160 -6.18 5.67 24.64
C ASP A 160 -4.85 6.03 23.98
N CYS A 161 -3.82 5.20 24.18
CA CYS A 161 -2.56 5.34 23.47
C CYS A 161 -2.75 5.24 21.95
N ILE A 162 -3.53 4.26 21.46
CA ILE A 162 -3.78 4.07 20.02
C ILE A 162 -4.49 5.28 19.42
N ILE A 163 -5.55 5.76 20.08
CA ILE A 163 -6.32 6.92 19.63
C ILE A 163 -5.43 8.17 19.55
N ASN A 164 -4.60 8.41 20.56
CA ASN A 164 -3.78 9.61 20.64
C ASN A 164 -2.61 9.65 19.63
N ASN A 165 -2.07 8.49 19.25
CA ASN A 165 -0.89 8.43 18.37
C ASN A 165 -1.24 8.18 16.90
N TYR A 166 -2.36 7.51 16.60
CA TYR A 166 -2.66 7.04 15.23
C TYR A 166 -3.93 7.61 14.63
N LEU A 167 -4.82 8.18 15.44
CA LEU A 167 -6.07 8.73 14.95
C LEU A 167 -6.03 10.27 14.93
N PRO A 168 -6.76 10.92 14.01
CA PRO A 168 -6.75 12.37 13.92
C PRO A 168 -7.39 13.04 15.14
N ALA A 169 -6.66 13.95 15.78
CA ALA A 169 -7.09 14.65 17.00
C ALA A 169 -8.34 15.53 16.84
N PHE A 170 -8.73 15.88 15.60
CA PHE A 170 -9.94 16.66 15.35
C PHE A 170 -11.24 15.83 15.40
N ILE A 171 -11.13 14.50 15.40
CA ILE A 171 -12.27 13.58 15.52
C ILE A 171 -12.36 13.09 16.96
N ARG A 172 -13.55 13.16 17.55
CA ARG A 172 -13.81 12.52 18.83
C ARG A 172 -14.18 11.05 18.62
N TYR A 173 -13.46 10.16 19.30
CA TYR A 173 -13.73 8.73 19.33
C TYR A 173 -14.38 8.35 20.66
N ASP A 174 -15.58 7.77 20.61
CA ASP A 174 -16.24 7.18 21.78
C ASP A 174 -16.11 5.65 21.67
N VAL A 175 -15.47 5.01 22.64
CA VAL A 175 -15.24 3.57 22.65
C VAL A 175 -16.31 2.87 23.48
N VAL A 176 -16.89 1.79 22.93
CA VAL A 176 -17.77 0.89 23.67
C VAL A 176 -17.28 -0.53 23.51
N GLU A 177 -17.00 -1.14 24.66
CA GLU A 177 -16.68 -2.54 24.81
C GLU A 177 -17.95 -3.38 24.73
N VAL A 178 -17.94 -4.40 23.87
CA VAL A 178 -19.06 -5.33 23.64
C VAL A 178 -18.58 -6.78 23.74
#